data_AF-A0A7L0Q5V5-F1
#
_entry.id   AF-A0A7L0Q5V5-F1
#
_cell.length_a   1.000
_cell.length_b   1.000
_cell.length_c   1.000
_cell.angle_alpha   90.00
_cell.angle_beta   90.00
_cell.angle_gamma   90.00
#
_symmetry.space_group_name_H-M   'P 1'
#
loop_
_entity.id
_entity.type
_entity.pdbx_description
1 polymer ?
#
loop_
_entity_poly.entity_id
_entity_poly.type
_entity_poly.pdbx_seq_one_letter_code
_entity_poly.pdbx_strand_id
1 'polypeptide(L)'
;NIICSIVFGDRFDYGDAEFLELLRMMNESFRELSTPWAQLYEMGESFLRHLPGPHTKIPRLLGRMRSFIARRVRSNAASLEPGHPRDFIDCFLLQMEK
;
A
#
# COMPACT_ATOMS: atom_id res chain seq x y z
N ASN A 1 0.72 11.17 -7.08
CA ASN A 1 0.72 11.19 -8.54
C ASN A 1 2.06 10.76 -9.15
N ILE A 2 3.19 11.42 -8.87
CA ILE A 2 4.51 11.02 -9.43
C ILE A 2 4.85 9.55 -9.16
N ILE A 3 4.85 9.14 -7.89
CA ILE A 3 5.11 7.73 -7.52
C ILE A 3 4.08 6.80 -8.18
N CYS A 4 2.80 7.18 -8.20
CA CYS A 4 1.74 6.40 -8.83
C CYS A 4 1.99 6.17 -10.33
N SER A 5 2.47 7.18 -11.07
CA SER A 5 2.80 7.01 -12.49
C SER A 5 3.99 6.09 -12.73
N ILE A 6 4.94 6.02 -11.79
CA ILE A 6 6.06 5.09 -11.89
C ILE A 6 5.61 3.67 -11.53
N VAL A 7 4.83 3.54 -10.45
CA VAL A 7 4.44 2.24 -9.90
C VAL A 7 3.34 1.57 -10.73
N PHE A 8 2.38 2.34 -11.22
CA PHE A 8 1.16 1.84 -11.86
C PHE A 8 1.04 2.23 -13.33
N GLY A 9 2.02 2.94 -13.90
CA GLY A 9 2.01 3.42 -15.28
C GLY A 9 1.07 4.59 -15.55
N ASP A 10 0.13 4.85 -14.64
CA ASP A 10 -0.94 5.81 -14.82
C ASP A 10 -0.84 7.00 -13.86
N ARG A 11 -1.23 8.17 -14.38
CA ARG A 11 -1.53 9.35 -13.56
C ARG A 11 -3.01 9.33 -13.21
N PHE A 12 -3.29 9.47 -11.93
CA PHE A 12 -4.67 9.58 -11.45
C PHE A 12 -5.16 11.00 -11.59
N ASP A 13 -6.44 11.15 -11.91
CA ASP A 13 -7.14 12.43 -11.76
C ASP A 13 -7.21 12.80 -10.27
N TYR A 14 -7.20 14.09 -9.95
CA TYR A 14 -7.27 14.55 -8.57
C TYR A 14 -8.63 14.25 -7.90
N GLY A 15 -9.69 14.11 -8.68
CA GLY A 15 -11.02 13.70 -8.23
C GLY A 15 -11.26 12.18 -8.27
N ASP A 16 -10.26 11.38 -8.68
CA ASP A 16 -10.41 9.93 -8.75
C ASP A 16 -10.63 9.33 -7.35
N ALA A 17 -11.74 8.62 -7.19
CA ALA A 17 -12.16 8.10 -5.88
C ALA A 17 -11.22 7.02 -5.35
N GLU A 18 -10.62 6.20 -6.22
CA GLU A 18 -9.66 5.18 -5.81
C GLU A 18 -8.34 5.79 -5.36
N PHE A 19 -7.87 6.82 -6.05
CA PHE A 19 -6.68 7.57 -5.69
C PHE A 19 -6.86 8.35 -4.37
N LEU A 20 -8.01 9.00 -4.19
CA LEU A 20 -8.34 9.69 -2.95
C LEU A 20 -8.45 8.73 -1.77
N GLU A 21 -9.01 7.53 -1.97
CA GLU A 21 -9.06 6.50 -0.92
C GLU A 21 -7.64 5.99 -0.58
N LEU A 22 -6.77 5.80 -1.58
CA LEU A 22 -5.36 5.45 -1.33
C LEU A 22 -4.65 6.52 -0.51
N LEU A 23 -4.78 7.80 -0.88
CA LEU A 23 -4.20 8.92 -0.15
C LEU A 23 -4.75 9.01 1.27
N ARG A 24 -6.06 8.80 1.44
CA ARG A 24 -6.70 8.79 2.75
C ARG A 24 -6.12 7.69 3.64
N MET A 25 -6.02 6.47 3.12
CA MET A 25 -5.41 5.37 3.87
C MET A 25 -3.96 5.70 4.24
N MET A 26 -3.17 6.28 3.33
CA MET A 26 -1.76 6.65 3.60
C MET A 26 -1.65 7.68 4.71
N ASN A 27 -2.48 8.71 4.65
CA ASN A 27 -2.52 9.75 5.67
C ASN A 27 -3.00 9.22 7.04
N GLU A 28 -4.04 8.38 7.06
CA GLU A 28 -4.53 7.73 8.29
C GLU A 28 -3.45 6.85 8.92
N SER A 29 -2.75 6.03 8.12
CA SER A 29 -1.64 5.20 8.62
C SER A 29 -0.52 6.06 9.21
N PHE A 30 -0.13 7.14 8.54
CA PHE A 30 0.91 8.04 9.02
C PHE A 30 0.52 8.72 10.33
N ARG A 31 -0.74 9.15 10.45
CA ARG A 31 -1.27 9.76 11.68
C ARG A 31 -1.30 8.77 12.83
N GLU A 32 -1.74 7.53 12.61
CA GLU A 32 -1.78 6.50 13.65
C GLU A 32 -0.36 6.11 14.11
N LEU A 33 0.60 5.99 13.19
CA LEU A 33 2.02 5.77 13.51
C LEU A 33 2.66 6.93 14.29
N SER A 34 2.17 8.16 14.09
CA SER A 34 2.68 9.34 14.78
C SER A 34 2.11 9.52 16.20
N THR A 35 1.25 8.62 16.67
CA THR A 35 0.64 8.75 18.01
C THR A 35 1.62 8.34 19.11
N PRO A 36 1.53 8.91 20.32
CA PRO A 36 2.29 8.44 21.48
C PRO A 36 2.05 6.96 21.80
N TRP A 37 0.84 6.47 21.49
CA TRP A 37 0.51 5.04 21.64
C TRP A 37 1.33 4.16 20.69
N ALA A 38 1.54 4.59 19.44
CA ALA A 38 2.38 3.85 18.51
C ALA A 38 3.83 3.76 18.99
N GLN A 39 4.39 4.86 19.52
CA GLN A 39 5.73 4.86 20.12
C GLN A 39 5.82 3.92 21.33
N LEU A 40 4.80 3.92 22.19
CA LEU A 40 4.72 2.99 23.32
C LEU A 40 4.61 1.53 22.86
N TYR A 41 3.84 1.27 21.81
CA TYR A 41 3.72 -0.05 21.20
C TYR A 41 5.06 -0.53 20.63
N GLU A 42 5.82 0.33 19.93
CA GLU A 42 7.15 -0.01 19.41
C GLU A 42 8.14 -0.36 20.54
N MET A 43 8.09 0.34 21.66
CA MET A 43 8.94 0.06 22.83
C MET A 43 8.54 -1.22 23.58
N GLY A 44 7.26 -1.60 23.54
CA GLY A 44 6.68 -2.66 24.37
C GLY A 44 6.05 -3.82 23.59
N GLU A 45 6.40 -3.99 22.31
CA GLU A 45 5.69 -4.86 21.36
C GLU A 45 5.46 -6.28 21.91
N SER A 46 6.49 -6.89 22.51
CA SER A 46 6.44 -8.26 23.04
C SER A 46 5.32 -8.50 24.07
N PHE A 47 4.92 -7.46 24.81
CA PHE A 47 3.84 -7.54 25.80
C PHE A 47 2.54 -6.97 25.25
N LEU A 48 2.60 -5.83 24.57
CA LEU A 48 1.42 -5.08 24.14
C LEU A 48 0.69 -5.71 22.94
N ARG A 49 1.35 -6.59 22.16
CA ARG A 49 0.74 -7.29 21.03
C ARG A 49 -0.43 -8.21 21.42
N HIS A 50 -0.47 -8.67 22.67
CA HIS A 50 -1.52 -9.57 23.15
C HIS A 50 -2.72 -8.83 23.76
N LEU A 51 -2.64 -7.52 23.93
CA LEU A 51 -3.69 -6.70 24.52
C LEU A 51 -4.55 -6.06 23.43
N PRO A 52 -5.87 -5.86 23.63
CA PRO A 52 -6.66 -5.07 22.71
C PRO A 52 -6.24 -3.59 22.79
N GLY A 53 -6.01 -2.95 21.64
CA GLY A 53 -5.64 -1.53 21.63
C GLY A 53 -5.61 -0.86 20.25
N PRO A 54 -5.31 0.46 20.23
CA PRO A 54 -5.26 1.26 19.00
C PRO A 54 -4.29 0.72 17.93
N HIS A 55 -3.27 -0.06 18.34
CA HIS A 55 -2.31 -0.68 17.43
C HIS A 55 -2.96 -1.63 16.40
N THR A 56 -4.17 -2.15 16.67
CA THR A 56 -4.93 -2.99 15.72
C THR A 56 -5.40 -2.23 14.48
N LYS A 57 -5.46 -0.89 14.53
CA LYS A 57 -5.87 -0.07 13.38
C LYS A 57 -4.85 -0.07 12.25
N ILE A 58 -3.55 -0.02 12.58
CA ILE A 58 -2.47 0.04 11.57
C ILE A 58 -2.47 -1.21 10.68
N PRO A 59 -2.48 -2.46 11.21
CA PRO A 59 -2.61 -3.67 10.40
C PRO A 59 -3.85 -3.66 9.50
N ARG A 60 -4.98 -3.13 9.97
CA ARG A 60 -6.20 -3.02 9.16
C ARG A 60 -6.03 -2.04 8.00
N LEU A 61 -5.46 -0.86 8.24
CA LEU A 61 -5.17 0.13 7.19
C LEU A 61 -4.18 -0.42 6.15
N LEU A 62 -3.09 -1.03 6.61
CA LEU A 62 -2.10 -1.69 5.75
C LEU A 62 -2.71 -2.86 4.97
N GLY A 63 -3.62 -3.62 5.57
CA GLY A 63 -4.36 -4.68 4.88
C GLY A 63 -5.24 -4.16 3.74
N ARG A 64 -5.92 -3.02 3.93
CA ARG A 64 -6.70 -2.37 2.88
C ARG A 64 -5.81 -1.83 1.76
N MET A 65 -4.68 -1.22 2.08
CA MET A 65 -3.68 -0.80 1.08
C MET A 65 -3.10 -1.98 0.29
N ARG A 66 -2.71 -3.07 0.98
CA ARG A 66 -2.25 -4.29 0.30
C ARG A 66 -3.30 -4.84 -0.64
N SER A 67 -4.57 -4.82 -0.23
CA SER A 67 -5.68 -5.27 -1.07
C SER A 67 -5.82 -4.40 -2.33
N PHE A 68 -5.67 -3.08 -2.20
CA PHE A 68 -5.65 -2.15 -3.33
C PHE A 68 -4.50 -2.48 -4.30
N ILE A 69 -3.26 -2.54 -3.80
CA ILE A 69 -2.08 -2.83 -4.60
C ILE A 69 -2.21 -4.21 -5.26
N ALA A 70 -2.71 -5.22 -4.55
CA ALA A 70 -2.90 -6.56 -5.08
C ALA A 70 -3.93 -6.64 -6.21
N ARG A 71 -4.95 -5.75 -6.23
CA ARG A 71 -5.85 -5.65 -7.39
C ARG A 71 -5.10 -5.14 -8.61
N ARG A 72 -4.27 -4.12 -8.43
CA ARG A 72 -3.48 -3.54 -9.52
C ARG A 72 -2.44 -4.52 -10.06
N VAL A 73 -1.71 -5.20 -9.18
CA VAL A 73 -0.75 -6.26 -9.57
C VAL A 73 -1.44 -7.37 -10.38
N ARG A 74 -2.64 -7.81 -9.97
CA ARG A 74 -3.41 -8.80 -10.73
C ARG A 74 -3.83 -8.28 -12.11
N SER A 75 -4.24 -7.02 -12.21
CA SER A 75 -4.57 -6.39 -13.49
C SER A 75 -3.37 -6.31 -14.43
N ASN A 76 -2.20 -5.92 -13.89
CA ASN A 76 -0.95 -5.88 -14.63
C ASN A 76 -0.55 -7.27 -15.12
N ALA A 77 -0.55 -8.28 -14.24
CA ALA A 77 -0.23 -9.67 -14.59
C ALA A 77 -1.15 -10.23 -15.68
N ALA A 78 -2.45 -9.92 -15.65
CA ALA A 78 -3.40 -10.36 -16.67
C ALA A 78 -3.17 -9.75 -18.06
N SER A 79 -2.44 -8.64 -18.13
CA SER A 79 -2.17 -7.87 -19.36
C SER A 79 -0.66 -7.70 -19.61
N LEU A 80 0.16 -8.55 -19.00
CA LEU A 80 1.61 -8.43 -19.02
C LEU A 80 2.16 -8.85 -20.39
N GLU A 81 2.97 -7.98 -21.00
CA GLU A 81 3.69 -8.26 -22.24
C GLU A 81 5.20 -8.29 -21.98
N PRO A 82 5.87 -9.46 -22.08
CA PRO A 82 7.28 -9.60 -21.72
C PRO A 82 8.26 -8.70 -22.49
N GLY A 83 7.88 -8.27 -23.69
CA GLY A 83 8.70 -7.38 -24.53
C GLY A 83 8.47 -5.89 -24.29
N HIS A 84 7.48 -5.50 -23.50
CA HIS A 84 7.08 -4.10 -23.34
C HIS A 84 6.55 -3.79 -21.93
N PRO A 85 7.44 -3.78 -20.91
CA PRO A 85 7.02 -3.46 -19.53
C PRO A 85 6.51 -2.02 -19.45
N ARG A 86 5.29 -1.84 -18.93
CA ARG A 86 4.62 -0.53 -18.91
C ARG A 86 4.96 0.27 -17.66
N ASP A 87 5.21 -0.41 -16.55
CA ASP A 87 5.42 0.21 -15.25
C ASP A 87 6.28 -0.65 -14.32
N PHE A 88 6.50 -0.17 -13.10
CA PHE A 88 7.30 -0.87 -12.10
C PHE A 88 6.76 -2.25 -11.75
N ILE A 89 5.43 -2.44 -11.74
CA ILE A 89 4.81 -3.74 -11.43
C ILE A 89 5.17 -4.74 -12.52
N ASP A 90 5.03 -4.37 -13.80
CA ASP A 90 5.38 -5.24 -14.92
C ASP A 90 6.86 -5.66 -14.87
N CYS A 91 7.77 -4.71 -14.60
CA CYS A 91 9.19 -4.99 -14.41
C CYS A 91 9.43 -6.01 -13.27
N PHE A 92 8.72 -5.86 -12.16
CA PHE A 92 8.87 -6.77 -11.01
C PHE A 92 8.29 -8.16 -11.30
N LEU A 93 7.16 -8.25 -12.00
CA LEU A 93 6.55 -9.51 -12.41
C LEU A 93 7.50 -10.29 -13.32
N LEU A 94 8.09 -9.64 -14.33
CA LEU A 94 9.06 -10.27 -15.23
C LEU A 94 10.33 -10.72 -14.50
N GLN A 95 10.74 -9.98 -13.47
CA GLN A 95 11.90 -10.36 -12.65
C GLN A 95 11.59 -11.56 -11.75
N MET A 96 10.33 -11.78 -11.34
CA MET A 96 9.92 -12.95 -10.54
C MET A 96 9.83 -14.24 -11.37
N GLU A 97 9.67 -14.14 -12.69
CA GLU A 97 9.65 -15.29 -13.60
C GLU A 97 11.05 -15.74 -14.05
N LYS A 98 12.10 -14.98 -13.71
CA LYS A 98 13.51 -15.35 -13.89
C LYS A 98 14.07 -16.07 -12.68
#